data_AF-A0A2U0S105-F1
#
_entry.id   AF-A0A2U0S105-F1
#
_cell.length_a   1.000
_cell.length_b   1.000
_cell.length_c   1.000
_cell.angle_alpha   90.00
_cell.angle_beta   90.00
_cell.angle_gamma   90.00
#
_symmetry.space_group_name_H-M   'P 1'
#
loop_
_entity.id
_entity.type
_entity.pdbx_description
1 polymer ?
#
loop_
_entity_poly.entity_id
_entity_poly.type
_entity_poly.pdbx_seq_one_letter_code
_entity_poly.pdbx_strand_id
1 'polypeptide(L)'
;MFAQLQNKLIVDSEVFLKIKSKISEAKSLKETYSLLQRLASINGSNVTDSVLDRVMYSAEMLPPLGKEYWWFLFFGRDGEKPIQMMLLLFRKYGQNMLFNDKKFVLKKLTENSFQAVATGWVYDGNEMHNLGDTNAVTTVYPERKRVESDIQGQKMVLSGGFPNYKLKLGDIIDLEIRKGEYVEDKYAHGVFIPPVGMGWVDGFLDAEGTVLGKGFNGTAHLQKVFGITTFGSFHWGRIFFNNGSSTSFFCLKTEKNSKRYFHRSLSFHDYKRKKVIKFKNPKLKISKKEGKTLVWIVEGHDDDKKIRIALEVYVTNQFTMQGGGSQTYIEYAVIPREFSLKTANQVITLSDLGKGVGTFEDAYGSLI
;
A
#
# COMPACT_ATOMS: atom_id res chain seq x y z
N MET A 1 -12.98 56.88 -19.50
CA MET A 1 -14.12 55.96 -19.69
C MET A 1 -13.67 54.57 -20.19
N PHE A 2 -12.87 54.44 -21.26
CA PHE A 2 -12.35 53.15 -21.76
C PHE A 2 -11.49 52.35 -20.76
N ALA A 3 -10.61 53.01 -19.98
CA ALA A 3 -9.79 52.33 -18.97
C ALA A 3 -10.61 51.74 -17.79
N GLN A 4 -11.73 52.37 -17.44
CA GLN A 4 -12.65 51.85 -16.40
C GLN A 4 -13.46 50.64 -16.90
N LEU A 5 -13.83 50.63 -18.18
CA LEU A 5 -14.49 49.48 -18.82
C LEU A 5 -13.54 48.28 -18.95
N GLN A 6 -12.27 48.49 -19.33
CA GLN A 6 -11.26 47.42 -19.37
C GLN A 6 -10.97 46.85 -17.98
N ASN A 7 -10.79 47.69 -16.95
CA ASN A 7 -10.57 47.20 -15.59
C ASN A 7 -11.77 46.42 -15.04
N LYS A 8 -13.01 46.83 -15.36
CA LYS A 8 -14.22 46.09 -14.94
C LYS A 8 -14.33 44.74 -15.63
N LEU A 9 -14.09 44.68 -16.94
CA LEU A 9 -14.07 43.42 -17.72
C LEU A 9 -12.97 42.45 -17.24
N ILE A 10 -11.78 42.96 -16.88
CA ILE A 10 -10.68 42.15 -16.35
C ILE A 10 -11.05 41.58 -14.97
N VAL A 11 -11.60 42.41 -14.08
CA VAL A 11 -12.05 41.97 -12.74
C VAL A 11 -13.18 40.93 -12.84
N ASP A 12 -14.16 41.13 -13.73
CA ASP A 12 -15.23 40.16 -13.96
C ASP A 12 -14.70 38.84 -14.54
N SER A 13 -13.66 38.88 -15.38
CA SER A 13 -13.00 37.69 -15.93
C SER A 13 -12.24 36.88 -14.87
N GLU A 14 -11.52 37.54 -13.96
CA GLU A 14 -10.81 36.87 -12.87
C GLU A 14 -11.76 36.25 -11.85
N VAL A 15 -12.84 36.96 -11.49
CA VAL A 15 -13.86 36.45 -10.57
C VAL A 15 -14.54 35.21 -11.17
N PHE A 16 -14.88 35.26 -12.47
CA PHE A 16 -15.46 34.12 -13.17
C PHE A 16 -14.52 32.90 -13.23
N LEU A 17 -13.23 33.11 -13.49
CA LEU A 17 -12.22 32.04 -13.46
C LEU A 17 -12.07 31.44 -12.06
N LYS A 18 -12.06 32.26 -11.00
CA LYS A 18 -12.01 31.80 -9.61
C LYS A 18 -13.24 30.97 -9.24
N ILE A 19 -14.44 31.38 -9.66
CA ILE A 19 -15.68 30.64 -9.41
C ILE A 19 -15.65 29.29 -10.15
N LYS A 20 -15.25 29.28 -11.44
CA LYS A 20 -15.09 28.03 -12.21
C LYS A 20 -14.11 27.06 -11.55
N SER A 21 -12.97 27.56 -11.06
CA SER A 21 -11.99 26.75 -10.32
C SER A 21 -12.61 26.11 -9.07
N LYS A 22 -13.30 26.90 -8.24
CA LYS A 22 -13.96 26.41 -7.03
C LYS A 22 -15.06 25.39 -7.30
N ILE A 23 -15.84 25.57 -8.36
CA ILE A 23 -16.88 24.59 -8.77
C ILE A 23 -16.22 23.27 -9.19
N SER A 24 -15.14 23.35 -9.97
CA SER A 24 -14.37 22.16 -10.37
C SER A 24 -13.81 21.42 -9.16
N GLU A 25 -13.19 22.15 -8.22
CA GLU A 25 -12.66 21.58 -6.98
C GLU A 25 -13.73 20.90 -6.13
N ALA A 26 -14.89 21.53 -5.98
CA ALA A 26 -16.02 20.97 -5.24
C ALA A 26 -16.54 19.68 -5.90
N LYS A 27 -16.56 19.63 -7.24
CA LYS A 27 -16.95 18.44 -8.00
C LYS A 27 -15.96 17.30 -7.77
N SER A 28 -14.66 17.54 -7.93
CA SER A 28 -13.64 16.51 -7.71
C SER A 28 -13.65 16.01 -6.26
N LEU A 29 -13.85 16.89 -5.28
CA LEU A 29 -13.97 16.49 -3.88
C LEU A 29 -15.17 15.57 -3.65
N LYS A 30 -16.32 15.91 -4.23
CA LYS A 30 -17.54 15.06 -4.18
C LYS A 30 -17.28 13.69 -4.79
N GLU A 31 -16.51 13.61 -5.89
CA GLU A 31 -16.13 12.36 -6.55
C GLU A 31 -15.23 11.49 -5.66
N THR A 32 -14.25 12.08 -4.97
CA THR A 32 -13.42 11.37 -3.99
C THR A 32 -14.26 10.79 -2.84
N TYR A 33 -15.17 11.58 -2.26
CA TYR A 33 -16.08 11.08 -1.22
C TYR A 33 -17.01 9.98 -1.72
N SER A 34 -17.54 10.13 -2.95
CA SER A 34 -18.41 9.12 -3.57
C SER A 34 -17.65 7.81 -3.81
N LEU A 35 -16.36 7.88 -4.16
CA LEU A 35 -15.52 6.68 -4.27
C LEU A 35 -15.31 6.02 -2.91
N LEU A 36 -15.01 6.78 -1.86
CA LEU A 36 -14.85 6.22 -0.52
C LEU A 36 -16.10 5.45 -0.08
N GLN A 37 -17.29 6.03 -0.30
CA GLN A 37 -18.57 5.37 -0.05
C GLN A 37 -18.71 4.07 -0.86
N ARG A 38 -18.38 4.13 -2.16
CA ARG A 38 -18.45 2.95 -3.04
C ARG A 38 -17.53 1.83 -2.56
N LEU A 39 -16.27 2.12 -2.23
CA LEU A 39 -15.33 1.11 -1.74
C LEU A 39 -15.77 0.53 -0.39
N ALA A 40 -16.31 1.36 0.50
CA ALA A 40 -16.88 0.91 1.77
C ALA A 40 -18.11 0.01 1.58
N SER A 41 -18.90 0.21 0.52
CA SER A 41 -20.03 -0.66 0.20
C SER A 41 -19.63 -2.00 -0.42
N ILE A 42 -18.46 -2.08 -1.09
CA ILE A 42 -17.95 -3.31 -1.70
C ILE A 42 -17.29 -4.20 -0.65
N ASN A 43 -16.28 -3.68 0.05
CA ASN A 43 -15.57 -4.35 1.16
C ASN A 43 -15.35 -5.88 0.98
N GLY A 44 -14.69 -6.26 -0.12
CA GLY A 44 -14.53 -7.66 -0.48
C GLY A 44 -13.86 -7.88 -1.84
N SER A 45 -13.81 -9.15 -2.23
CA SER A 45 -13.17 -9.64 -3.45
C SER A 45 -14.05 -9.52 -4.72
N ASN A 46 -15.32 -9.16 -4.55
CA ASN A 46 -16.29 -8.94 -5.63
C ASN A 46 -16.10 -7.59 -6.36
N VAL A 47 -14.98 -6.88 -6.13
CA VAL A 47 -14.66 -5.64 -6.84
C VAL A 47 -14.52 -5.90 -8.35
N THR A 48 -15.18 -5.10 -9.17
CA THR A 48 -15.05 -5.19 -10.64
C THR A 48 -13.71 -4.65 -11.11
N ASP A 49 -13.18 -5.17 -12.22
CA ASP A 49 -11.91 -4.70 -12.81
C ASP A 49 -11.94 -3.20 -13.10
N SER A 50 -13.07 -2.68 -13.58
CA SER A 50 -13.25 -1.24 -13.84
C SER A 50 -13.06 -0.36 -12.59
N VAL A 51 -13.49 -0.83 -11.42
CA VAL A 51 -13.34 -0.09 -10.16
C VAL A 51 -11.90 -0.15 -9.69
N LEU A 52 -11.28 -1.32 -9.78
CA LEU A 52 -9.90 -1.51 -9.41
C LEU A 52 -8.99 -0.64 -10.27
N ASP A 53 -9.16 -0.68 -11.60
CA ASP A 53 -8.39 0.12 -12.54
C ASP A 53 -8.66 1.62 -12.37
N ARG A 54 -9.92 2.04 -12.12
CA ARG A 54 -10.21 3.44 -11.77
C ARG A 54 -9.28 3.84 -10.64
N VAL A 55 -9.35 3.13 -9.51
CA VAL A 55 -8.64 3.51 -8.28
C VAL A 55 -7.12 3.50 -8.52
N MET A 56 -6.60 2.46 -9.17
CA MET A 56 -5.18 2.34 -9.48
C MET A 56 -4.66 3.48 -10.37
N TYR A 57 -5.50 3.98 -11.29
CA TYR A 57 -5.15 5.03 -12.24
C TYR A 57 -5.93 6.33 -12.02
N SER A 58 -6.21 6.69 -10.76
CA SER A 58 -6.74 8.01 -10.41
C SER A 58 -5.78 8.81 -9.54
N ALA A 59 -5.88 10.14 -9.67
CA ALA A 59 -5.25 11.10 -8.76
C ALA A 59 -6.37 11.80 -7.98
N GLU A 60 -6.56 11.41 -6.71
CA GLU A 60 -7.71 11.92 -5.95
C GLU A 60 -7.52 13.39 -5.52
N MET A 61 -8.63 14.11 -5.35
CA MET A 61 -8.59 15.43 -4.73
C MET A 61 -8.44 15.24 -3.22
N LEU A 62 -7.31 15.69 -2.66
CA LEU A 62 -7.04 15.57 -1.24
C LEU A 62 -7.58 16.80 -0.49
N PRO A 63 -8.66 16.70 0.30
CA PRO A 63 -9.03 17.76 1.23
C PRO A 63 -8.03 17.81 2.41
N PRO A 64 -8.19 18.73 3.39
CA PRO A 64 -7.48 18.63 4.66
C PRO A 64 -7.53 17.20 5.24
N LEU A 65 -6.39 16.71 5.75
CA LEU A 65 -6.16 15.31 6.16
C LEU A 65 -6.08 14.29 5.02
N GLY A 66 -6.27 14.71 3.77
CA GLY A 66 -6.19 13.86 2.60
C GLY A 66 -4.79 13.27 2.42
N LYS A 67 -4.70 11.97 2.20
CA LYS A 67 -3.46 11.22 1.95
C LYS A 67 -3.71 10.23 0.83
N GLU A 68 -2.66 9.93 0.09
CA GLU A 68 -2.76 9.05 -1.04
C GLU A 68 -1.41 8.40 -1.34
N TYR A 69 -1.43 7.10 -1.58
CA TYR A 69 -0.25 6.38 -1.98
C TYR A 69 -0.51 5.20 -2.91
N TRP A 70 0.52 4.86 -3.68
CA TRP A 70 0.69 3.59 -4.38
C TRP A 70 1.78 2.83 -3.66
N TRP A 71 1.49 1.57 -3.32
CA TRP A 71 2.38 0.69 -2.60
C TRP A 71 2.51 -0.61 -3.38
N PHE A 72 3.69 -0.86 -3.95
CA PHE A 72 3.93 -2.05 -4.77
C PHE A 72 4.95 -2.94 -4.07
N LEU A 73 4.52 -4.13 -3.67
CA LEU A 73 5.37 -5.14 -3.03
C LEU A 73 5.54 -6.34 -3.94
N PHE A 74 6.76 -6.87 -3.98
CA PHE A 74 7.09 -8.05 -4.76
C PHE A 74 7.89 -9.03 -3.92
N PHE A 75 7.48 -10.28 -3.93
CA PHE A 75 8.03 -11.35 -3.11
C PHE A 75 8.50 -12.50 -4.01
N GLY A 76 9.81 -12.68 -4.12
CA GLY A 76 10.41 -13.79 -4.86
C GLY A 76 10.14 -15.15 -4.22
N ARG A 77 10.16 -16.22 -5.02
CA ARG A 77 9.90 -17.59 -4.55
C ARG A 77 11.17 -18.40 -4.27
N ASP A 78 12.30 -17.97 -4.80
CA ASP A 78 13.53 -18.75 -4.83
C ASP A 78 14.56 -18.28 -3.80
N GLY A 79 15.23 -19.25 -3.14
CA GLY A 79 16.26 -18.99 -2.13
C GLY A 79 15.78 -19.16 -0.69
N GLU A 80 16.70 -19.00 0.28
CA GLU A 80 16.34 -18.98 1.71
C GLU A 80 15.81 -17.63 2.16
N LYS A 81 16.39 -16.56 1.64
CA LYS A 81 15.95 -15.18 1.76
C LYS A 81 15.77 -14.67 0.33
N PRO A 82 14.56 -14.82 -0.25
CA PRO A 82 14.35 -14.53 -1.66
C PRO A 82 14.46 -13.03 -1.95
N ILE A 83 14.59 -12.69 -3.23
CA ILE A 83 14.49 -11.30 -3.69
C ILE A 83 13.15 -10.72 -3.21
N GLN A 84 13.18 -9.57 -2.57
CA GLN A 84 11.98 -8.83 -2.18
C GLN A 84 12.19 -7.35 -2.49
N MET A 85 11.14 -6.67 -2.92
CA MET A 85 11.24 -5.23 -3.19
C MET A 85 9.94 -4.51 -2.93
N MET A 86 10.08 -3.20 -2.70
CA MET A 86 8.98 -2.28 -2.44
C MET A 86 9.21 -0.99 -3.22
N LEU A 87 8.18 -0.49 -3.90
CA LEU A 87 8.14 0.86 -4.46
C LEU A 87 6.95 1.63 -3.87
N LEU A 88 7.18 2.90 -3.55
CA LEU A 88 6.21 3.79 -2.94
C LEU A 88 6.12 5.09 -3.73
N LEU A 89 4.89 5.48 -4.09
CA LEU A 89 4.54 6.86 -4.44
C LEU A 89 3.62 7.39 -3.34
N PHE A 90 4.01 8.46 -2.63
CA PHE A 90 3.25 9.01 -1.51
C PHE A 90 3.05 10.52 -1.64
N ARG A 91 1.82 10.97 -1.41
CA ARG A 91 1.50 12.38 -1.19
C ARG A 91 0.45 12.57 -0.10
N LYS A 92 0.36 13.79 0.39
CA LYS A 92 -0.67 14.22 1.34
C LYS A 92 -1.08 15.65 1.07
N TYR A 93 -2.19 16.06 1.68
CA TYR A 93 -2.59 17.45 1.74
C TYR A 93 -1.54 18.30 2.45
N GLY A 94 -1.38 19.52 1.96
CA GLY A 94 -0.33 20.44 2.36
C GLY A 94 0.79 20.50 1.33
N GLN A 95 1.68 21.48 1.49
CA GLN A 95 2.68 21.79 0.46
C GLN A 95 4.05 21.22 0.74
N ASN A 96 4.35 20.87 2.00
CA ASN A 96 5.68 20.42 2.40
C ASN A 96 5.61 19.29 3.41
N MET A 97 6.62 18.43 3.38
CA MET A 97 6.90 17.47 4.45
C MET A 97 8.41 17.25 4.56
N LEU A 98 8.87 16.74 5.70
CA LEU A 98 10.14 16.06 5.80
C LEU A 98 9.90 14.56 5.58
N PHE A 99 10.68 13.95 4.69
CA PHE A 99 10.72 12.51 4.47
C PHE A 99 12.18 12.07 4.62
N ASN A 100 12.48 11.18 5.56
CA ASN A 100 13.85 10.81 5.92
C ASN A 100 14.74 12.04 6.17
N ASP A 101 14.20 13.00 6.94
CA ASP A 101 14.83 14.28 7.30
C ASP A 101 15.18 15.21 6.10
N LYS A 102 14.75 14.86 4.88
CA LYS A 102 14.88 15.70 3.68
C LYS A 102 13.56 16.41 3.40
N LYS A 103 13.62 17.63 2.88
CA LYS A 103 12.44 18.43 2.55
C LYS A 103 11.86 18.03 1.19
N PHE A 104 10.56 17.75 1.16
CA PHE A 104 9.77 17.44 -0.02
C PHE A 104 8.66 18.47 -0.21
N VAL A 105 8.34 18.76 -1.47
CA VAL A 105 7.26 19.65 -1.89
C VAL A 105 6.15 18.81 -2.49
N LEU A 106 4.92 18.93 -1.99
CA LEU A 106 3.77 18.11 -2.39
C LEU A 106 2.73 18.94 -3.12
N LYS A 107 3.14 19.55 -4.24
CA LYS A 107 2.30 20.48 -4.99
C LYS A 107 1.46 19.77 -6.05
N LYS A 108 0.18 20.11 -6.15
CA LYS A 108 -0.65 19.79 -7.33
C LYS A 108 -0.22 20.67 -8.51
N LEU A 109 0.11 20.05 -9.65
CA LEU A 109 0.53 20.76 -10.86
C LEU A 109 -0.63 20.86 -11.85
N THR A 110 -1.30 19.74 -12.10
CA THR A 110 -2.52 19.65 -12.91
C THR A 110 -3.54 18.74 -12.20
N GLU A 111 -4.66 18.43 -12.83
CA GLU A 111 -5.62 17.46 -12.30
C GLU A 111 -4.98 16.10 -12.03
N ASN A 112 -4.15 15.62 -12.97
CA ASN A 112 -3.54 14.29 -12.91
C ASN A 112 -2.02 14.29 -12.69
N SER A 113 -1.41 15.46 -12.44
CA SER A 113 0.02 15.60 -12.21
C SER A 113 0.31 16.35 -10.91
N PHE A 114 1.25 15.83 -10.13
CA PHE A 114 1.55 16.34 -8.79
C PHE A 114 2.97 15.95 -8.37
N GLN A 115 3.54 16.70 -7.42
CA GLN A 115 4.76 16.30 -6.75
C GLN A 115 4.46 15.35 -5.59
N ALA A 116 5.25 14.29 -5.49
CA ALA A 116 5.12 13.24 -4.49
C ALA A 116 6.50 12.76 -4.04
N VAL A 117 6.53 12.10 -2.88
CA VAL A 117 7.66 11.25 -2.52
C VAL A 117 7.60 10.01 -3.42
N ALA A 118 8.68 9.73 -4.13
CA ALA A 118 8.90 8.47 -4.83
C ALA A 118 10.15 7.80 -4.25
N THR A 119 10.01 6.57 -3.76
CA THR A 119 11.09 5.83 -3.11
C THR A 119 10.92 4.33 -3.29
N GLY A 120 11.94 3.56 -2.96
CA GLY A 120 11.87 2.11 -2.96
C GLY A 120 13.15 1.45 -2.49
N TRP A 121 13.09 0.14 -2.31
CA TRP A 121 14.24 -0.67 -1.97
C TRP A 121 14.11 -2.07 -2.60
N VAL A 122 15.25 -2.71 -2.84
CA VAL A 122 15.35 -4.08 -3.34
C VAL A 122 16.31 -4.85 -2.44
N TYR A 123 15.85 -5.94 -1.84
CA TYR A 123 16.73 -6.96 -1.31
C TYR A 123 17.03 -7.99 -2.38
N ASP A 124 18.31 -8.22 -2.68
CA ASP A 124 18.72 -9.04 -3.84
C ASP A 124 19.03 -10.51 -3.49
N GLY A 125 18.73 -10.92 -2.26
CA GLY A 125 19.11 -12.21 -1.68
C GLY A 125 20.31 -12.16 -0.75
N ASN A 126 21.10 -11.08 -0.81
CA ASN A 126 22.28 -10.87 0.04
C ASN A 126 22.17 -9.58 0.83
N GLU A 127 21.93 -8.46 0.15
CA GLU A 127 21.91 -7.12 0.75
C GLU A 127 20.73 -6.27 0.26
N MET A 128 20.45 -5.19 0.97
CA MET A 128 19.40 -4.23 0.63
C MET A 128 19.98 -3.07 -0.17
N HIS A 129 19.49 -2.88 -1.38
CA HIS A 129 19.74 -1.75 -2.27
C HIS A 129 18.65 -0.71 -2.06
N ASN A 130 19.00 0.46 -1.53
CA ASN A 130 18.08 1.59 -1.44
C ASN A 130 18.02 2.31 -2.79
N LEU A 131 16.83 2.47 -3.35
CA LEU A 131 16.62 3.14 -4.64
C LEU A 131 16.54 4.68 -4.49
N GLY A 132 16.53 5.17 -3.26
CA GLY A 132 16.57 6.58 -2.88
C GLY A 132 15.22 7.28 -2.84
N ASP A 133 15.20 8.42 -2.16
CA ASP A 133 14.01 9.25 -2.02
C ASP A 133 14.05 10.43 -2.98
N THR A 134 13.03 10.56 -3.83
CA THR A 134 12.96 11.56 -4.91
C THR A 134 11.69 12.38 -4.83
N ASN A 135 11.82 13.70 -4.86
CA ASN A 135 10.67 14.61 -4.92
C ASN A 135 10.14 14.70 -6.36
N ALA A 136 9.53 13.60 -6.80
CA ALA A 136 9.22 13.35 -8.20
C ALA A 136 7.93 14.03 -8.64
N VAL A 137 7.86 14.40 -9.92
CA VAL A 137 6.60 14.71 -10.58
C VAL A 137 5.95 13.39 -11.01
N THR A 138 4.88 13.01 -10.33
CA THR A 138 4.05 11.86 -10.70
C THR A 138 2.91 12.33 -11.60
N THR A 139 2.71 11.64 -12.72
CA THR A 139 1.59 11.89 -13.64
C THR A 139 0.80 10.62 -13.88
N VAL A 140 -0.51 10.72 -13.72
CA VAL A 140 -1.47 9.63 -13.94
C VAL A 140 -2.17 9.87 -15.27
N TYR A 141 -2.30 8.83 -16.08
CA TYR A 141 -3.01 8.85 -17.35
C TYR A 141 -4.14 7.82 -17.29
N PRO A 142 -5.33 8.18 -16.78
CA PRO A 142 -6.44 7.23 -16.56
C PRO A 142 -6.83 6.47 -17.83
N GLU A 143 -7.04 7.19 -18.94
CA GLU A 143 -7.45 6.61 -20.23
C GLU A 143 -6.42 5.66 -20.84
N ARG A 144 -5.13 5.86 -20.50
CA ARG A 144 -4.03 5.00 -20.95
C ARG A 144 -3.67 3.92 -19.93
N LYS A 145 -4.37 3.89 -18.80
CA LYS A 145 -4.07 3.08 -17.61
C LYS A 145 -2.58 3.06 -17.31
N ARG A 146 -2.03 4.24 -17.06
CA ARG A 146 -0.58 4.44 -16.87
C ARG A 146 -0.28 5.43 -15.74
N VAL A 147 0.70 5.11 -14.92
CA VAL A 147 1.30 6.03 -13.94
C VAL A 147 2.77 6.19 -14.28
N GLU A 148 3.25 7.41 -14.36
CA GLU A 148 4.66 7.74 -14.55
C GLU A 148 5.19 8.52 -13.36
N SER A 149 6.41 8.21 -12.93
CA SER A 149 7.14 8.93 -11.90
C SER A 149 8.64 8.79 -12.13
N ASP A 150 9.44 9.28 -11.19
CA ASP A 150 10.90 9.19 -11.20
C ASP A 150 11.41 8.72 -9.84
N ILE A 151 12.43 7.85 -9.83
CA ILE A 151 13.17 7.48 -8.63
C ILE A 151 14.65 7.60 -8.97
N GLN A 152 15.34 8.56 -8.37
CA GLN A 152 16.77 8.87 -8.61
C GLN A 152 17.14 9.04 -10.09
N GLY A 153 16.31 9.74 -10.87
CA GLY A 153 16.53 9.98 -12.29
C GLY A 153 16.17 8.78 -13.18
N GLN A 154 15.70 7.67 -12.60
CA GLN A 154 15.18 6.53 -13.34
C GLN A 154 13.67 6.65 -13.48
N LYS A 155 13.20 6.58 -14.73
CA LYS A 155 11.76 6.65 -15.03
C LYS A 155 11.04 5.40 -14.51
N MET A 156 10.06 5.61 -13.64
CA MET A 156 9.11 4.59 -13.20
C MET A 156 7.86 4.63 -14.08
N VAL A 157 7.40 3.48 -14.57
CA VAL A 157 6.15 3.35 -15.33
C VAL A 157 5.39 2.12 -14.83
N LEU A 158 4.19 2.34 -14.29
CA LEU A 158 3.17 1.30 -14.18
C LEU A 158 2.19 1.45 -15.34
N SER A 159 1.89 0.36 -16.05
CA SER A 159 0.94 0.38 -17.16
C SER A 159 0.13 -0.92 -17.24
N GLY A 160 -0.95 -0.94 -18.01
CA GLY A 160 -1.85 -2.08 -18.12
C GLY A 160 -3.05 -1.93 -17.20
N GLY A 161 -3.77 -3.01 -16.93
CA GLY A 161 -4.94 -3.01 -16.07
C GLY A 161 -5.32 -4.43 -15.73
N PHE A 162 -6.12 -4.64 -14.69
CA PHE A 162 -6.44 -6.00 -14.28
C PHE A 162 -7.03 -6.81 -15.45
N PRO A 163 -6.53 -8.04 -15.74
CA PRO A 163 -5.60 -8.84 -14.94
C PRO A 163 -4.10 -8.74 -15.30
N ASN A 164 -3.68 -7.84 -16.19
CA ASN A 164 -2.30 -7.76 -16.69
C ASN A 164 -1.71 -6.35 -16.55
N TYR A 165 -0.61 -6.24 -15.80
CA TYR A 165 0.15 -5.02 -15.60
C TYR A 165 1.59 -5.20 -16.06
N LYS A 166 2.24 -4.08 -16.34
CA LYS A 166 3.69 -4.02 -16.52
C LYS A 166 4.24 -2.91 -15.63
N LEU A 167 5.31 -3.21 -14.90
CA LEU A 167 6.04 -2.25 -14.07
C LEU A 167 7.48 -2.18 -14.56
N LYS A 168 7.94 -0.96 -14.88
CA LYS A 168 9.33 -0.68 -15.26
C LYS A 168 9.91 0.44 -14.41
N LEU A 169 11.17 0.30 -13.99
CA LEU A 169 11.97 1.35 -13.36
C LEU A 169 13.37 1.35 -13.99
N GLY A 170 13.60 2.24 -14.95
CA GLY A 170 14.87 2.28 -15.69
C GLY A 170 15.27 0.91 -16.22
N ASP A 171 16.54 0.54 -15.98
CA ASP A 171 17.09 -0.80 -16.23
C ASP A 171 17.17 -1.66 -14.94
N ILE A 172 16.61 -1.16 -13.84
CA ILE A 172 16.67 -1.80 -12.50
C ILE A 172 15.57 -2.84 -12.36
N ILE A 173 14.35 -2.53 -12.81
CA ILE A 173 13.17 -3.40 -12.69
C ILE A 173 12.43 -3.40 -14.02
N ASP A 174 12.12 -4.59 -14.55
CA ASP A 174 11.19 -4.78 -15.66
C ASP A 174 10.37 -6.04 -15.37
N LEU A 175 9.10 -5.85 -15.00
CA LEU A 175 8.20 -6.92 -14.60
C LEU A 175 6.93 -6.95 -15.43
N GLU A 176 6.59 -8.14 -15.90
CA GLU A 176 5.25 -8.51 -16.34
C GLU A 176 4.49 -9.09 -15.15
N ILE A 177 3.29 -8.57 -14.91
CA ILE A 177 2.48 -8.91 -13.74
C ILE A 177 1.13 -9.40 -14.24
N ARG A 178 0.75 -10.61 -13.86
CA ARG A 178 -0.46 -11.27 -14.38
C ARG A 178 -1.23 -11.97 -13.28
N LYS A 179 -2.51 -12.21 -13.51
CA LYS A 179 -3.33 -13.01 -12.60
C LYS A 179 -2.73 -14.40 -12.40
N GLY A 180 -2.52 -14.76 -11.13
CA GLY A 180 -2.18 -16.11 -10.70
C GLY A 180 -3.40 -16.89 -10.20
N GLU A 181 -3.18 -18.10 -9.69
CA GLU A 181 -4.22 -18.98 -9.15
C GLU A 181 -4.57 -18.66 -7.69
N TYR A 182 -4.96 -17.42 -7.38
CA TYR A 182 -5.34 -17.07 -6.01
C TYR A 182 -6.84 -17.32 -5.76
N VAL A 183 -7.18 -17.73 -4.53
CA VAL A 183 -8.60 -17.88 -4.10
C VAL A 183 -9.34 -16.55 -4.18
N GLU A 184 -8.64 -15.47 -3.83
CA GLU A 184 -9.10 -14.10 -3.96
C GLU A 184 -7.88 -13.27 -4.42
N ASP A 185 -7.90 -12.82 -5.68
CA ASP A 185 -6.80 -12.17 -6.40
C ASP A 185 -6.90 -10.63 -6.41
N LYS A 186 -8.02 -10.09 -5.94
CA LYS A 186 -8.24 -8.66 -5.81
C LYS A 186 -9.24 -8.34 -4.71
N TYR A 187 -9.13 -7.15 -4.15
CA TYR A 187 -10.05 -6.65 -3.13
C TYR A 187 -10.28 -5.15 -3.26
N ALA A 188 -11.47 -4.73 -2.86
CA ALA A 188 -11.71 -3.36 -2.44
C ALA A 188 -12.02 -3.34 -0.95
N HIS A 189 -11.49 -2.35 -0.27
CA HIS A 189 -11.77 -2.09 1.12
C HIS A 189 -12.10 -0.62 1.31
N GLY A 190 -12.98 -0.33 2.26
CA GLY A 190 -13.29 1.04 2.63
C GLY A 190 -13.94 1.17 3.98
N VAL A 191 -13.60 2.24 4.68
CA VAL A 191 -14.32 2.72 5.86
C VAL A 191 -14.67 4.17 5.60
N PHE A 192 -15.94 4.52 5.78
CA PHE A 192 -16.40 5.87 5.53
C PHE A 192 -17.39 6.33 6.61
N ILE A 193 -17.00 7.34 7.38
CA ILE A 193 -17.79 8.00 8.40
C ILE A 193 -17.63 9.51 8.15
N PRO A 194 -18.55 10.17 7.42
CA PRO A 194 -18.38 11.56 7.03
C PRO A 194 -17.94 12.48 8.20
N PRO A 195 -16.96 13.37 8.00
CA PRO A 195 -16.22 13.64 6.75
C PRO A 195 -14.93 12.80 6.61
N VAL A 196 -14.73 11.76 7.43
CA VAL A 196 -13.50 10.94 7.41
C VAL A 196 -13.70 9.59 6.72
N GLY A 197 -12.62 9.04 6.19
CA GLY A 197 -12.65 7.71 5.61
C GLY A 197 -11.36 7.33 4.93
N MET A 198 -11.23 6.07 4.58
CA MET A 198 -10.11 5.54 3.83
C MET A 198 -10.61 4.43 2.92
N GLY A 199 -10.11 4.40 1.69
CA GLY A 199 -10.45 3.41 0.70
C GLY A 199 -9.19 2.91 0.02
N TRP A 200 -9.18 1.64 -0.31
CA TRP A 200 -8.07 1.05 -1.04
C TRP A 200 -8.51 -0.12 -1.90
N VAL A 201 -7.67 -0.42 -2.88
CA VAL A 201 -7.76 -1.64 -3.67
C VAL A 201 -6.43 -2.38 -3.59
N ASP A 202 -6.54 -3.70 -3.57
CA ASP A 202 -5.41 -4.62 -3.58
C ASP A 202 -5.53 -5.54 -4.79
N GLY A 203 -4.41 -5.79 -5.47
CA GLY A 203 -4.24 -6.85 -6.45
C GLY A 203 -3.15 -7.82 -6.00
N PHE A 204 -3.46 -9.10 -5.96
CA PHE A 204 -2.54 -10.21 -5.67
C PHE A 204 -2.33 -11.02 -6.95
N LEU A 205 -1.14 -10.93 -7.49
CA LEU A 205 -0.82 -11.33 -8.86
C LEU A 205 0.51 -12.09 -8.88
N ASP A 206 0.76 -12.88 -9.92
CA ASP A 206 2.09 -13.38 -10.23
C ASP A 206 2.91 -12.28 -10.91
N ALA A 207 4.22 -12.25 -10.68
CA ALA A 207 5.13 -11.35 -11.38
C ALA A 207 6.39 -12.07 -11.83
N GLU A 208 6.80 -11.79 -13.05
CA GLU A 208 8.03 -12.31 -13.65
C GLU A 208 8.78 -11.23 -14.42
N GLY A 209 10.09 -11.39 -14.57
CA GLY A 209 10.91 -10.47 -15.36
C GLY A 209 12.31 -10.34 -14.79
N THR A 210 12.82 -9.12 -14.68
CA THR A 210 14.16 -8.84 -14.17
C THR A 210 14.15 -7.81 -13.05
N VAL A 211 15.02 -8.05 -12.06
CA VAL A 211 15.31 -7.14 -10.94
C VAL A 211 16.82 -7.13 -10.74
N LEU A 212 17.45 -5.95 -10.82
CA LEU A 212 18.91 -5.78 -10.75
C LEU A 212 19.65 -6.69 -11.74
N GLY A 213 19.12 -6.85 -12.95
CA GLY A 213 19.68 -7.73 -13.99
C GLY A 213 19.53 -9.24 -13.72
N LYS A 214 18.95 -9.66 -12.59
CA LYS A 214 18.67 -11.06 -12.25
C LYS A 214 17.23 -11.41 -12.61
N GLY A 215 16.99 -12.66 -13.01
CA GLY A 215 15.63 -13.15 -13.24
C GLY A 215 14.80 -13.11 -11.94
N PHE A 216 13.55 -12.68 -12.06
CA PHE A 216 12.59 -12.63 -10.96
C PHE A 216 11.36 -13.47 -11.30
N ASN A 217 10.90 -14.25 -10.33
CA ASN A 217 9.63 -14.95 -10.35
C ASN A 217 9.04 -14.94 -8.94
N GLY A 218 7.82 -14.44 -8.80
CA GLY A 218 7.25 -14.19 -7.49
C GLY A 218 5.80 -13.77 -7.49
N THR A 219 5.38 -13.28 -6.33
CA THR A 219 4.05 -12.70 -6.12
C THR A 219 4.17 -11.19 -6.04
N ALA A 220 3.28 -10.48 -6.73
CA ALA A 220 3.06 -9.06 -6.61
C ALA A 220 1.85 -8.76 -5.73
N HIS A 221 1.98 -7.77 -4.86
CA HIS A 221 0.89 -7.10 -4.17
C HIS A 221 0.89 -5.64 -4.61
N LEU A 222 -0.05 -5.30 -5.48
CA LEU A 222 -0.27 -3.94 -5.95
C LEU A 222 -1.36 -3.29 -5.12
N GLN A 223 -1.04 -2.25 -4.37
CA GLN A 223 -2.00 -1.54 -3.54
C GLN A 223 -2.06 -0.07 -3.91
N LYS A 224 -3.28 0.44 -3.93
CA LYS A 224 -3.56 1.87 -4.00
C LYS A 224 -4.43 2.26 -2.82
N VAL A 225 -4.00 3.24 -2.04
CA VAL A 225 -4.75 3.76 -0.90
C VAL A 225 -4.94 5.26 -1.04
N PHE A 226 -6.11 5.74 -0.64
CA PHE A 226 -6.38 7.14 -0.45
C PHE A 226 -7.40 7.32 0.67
N GLY A 227 -7.37 8.46 1.34
CA GLY A 227 -8.27 8.69 2.47
C GLY A 227 -8.12 10.06 3.08
N ILE A 228 -9.08 10.37 3.94
CA ILE A 228 -9.24 11.62 4.66
C ILE A 228 -9.27 11.22 6.13
N THR A 229 -8.08 11.06 6.70
CA THR A 229 -7.91 10.55 8.06
C THR A 229 -6.50 10.82 8.56
N THR A 230 -6.28 10.76 9.86
CA THR A 230 -4.93 10.67 10.43
C THR A 230 -4.37 9.26 10.21
N PHE A 231 -3.13 9.13 9.75
CA PHE A 231 -2.47 7.83 9.70
C PHE A 231 -1.99 7.47 11.10
N GLY A 232 -2.79 6.64 11.77
CA GLY A 232 -2.48 6.15 13.12
C GLY A 232 -1.37 5.12 13.14
N SER A 233 -1.03 4.70 14.35
CA SER A 233 -0.07 3.63 14.58
C SER A 233 -0.69 2.28 14.22
N PHE A 234 0.02 1.38 13.56
CA PHE A 234 -0.51 0.05 13.21
C PHE A 234 0.57 -1.03 13.18
N HIS A 235 0.12 -2.29 13.20
CA HIS A 235 0.85 -3.42 12.68
C HIS A 235 0.11 -3.98 11.48
N TRP A 236 0.84 -4.31 10.42
CA TRP A 236 0.31 -5.07 9.30
C TRP A 236 1.30 -6.17 8.95
N GLY A 237 0.81 -7.27 8.40
CA GLY A 237 1.71 -8.26 7.84
C GLY A 237 1.00 -9.17 6.87
N ARG A 238 1.78 -9.67 5.93
CA ARG A 238 1.34 -10.64 4.95
C ARG A 238 2.47 -11.58 4.59
N ILE A 239 2.19 -12.88 4.66
CA ILE A 239 3.15 -13.95 4.38
C ILE A 239 2.56 -14.86 3.31
N PHE A 240 3.35 -15.16 2.29
CA PHE A 240 3.07 -16.10 1.23
C PHE A 240 3.89 -17.37 1.44
N PHE A 241 3.29 -18.53 1.18
CA PHE A 241 3.93 -19.83 1.30
C PHE A 241 4.07 -20.50 -0.06
N ASN A 242 5.06 -21.39 -0.20
CA ASN A 242 5.36 -22.07 -1.46
C ASN A 242 4.21 -22.92 -1.99
N ASN A 243 3.34 -23.42 -1.13
CA ASN A 243 2.15 -24.16 -1.55
C ASN A 243 1.01 -23.26 -2.10
N GLY A 244 1.25 -21.94 -2.26
CA GLY A 244 0.28 -20.95 -2.72
C GLY A 244 -0.59 -20.33 -1.62
N SER A 245 -0.55 -20.87 -0.40
CA SER A 245 -1.32 -20.33 0.72
C SER A 245 -0.75 -18.99 1.21
N SER A 246 -1.55 -18.20 1.92
CA SER A 246 -1.07 -16.98 2.56
C SER A 246 -1.77 -16.69 3.88
N THR A 247 -1.14 -15.90 4.75
CA THR A 247 -1.77 -15.35 5.95
C THR A 247 -1.59 -13.84 5.98
N SER A 248 -2.58 -13.12 6.48
CA SER A 248 -2.50 -11.67 6.67
C SER A 248 -3.19 -11.24 7.95
N PHE A 249 -2.62 -10.23 8.61
CA PHE A 249 -3.19 -9.62 9.80
C PHE A 249 -3.00 -8.10 9.77
N PHE A 250 -3.88 -7.41 10.48
CA PHE A 250 -3.80 -5.97 10.70
C PHE A 250 -4.26 -5.62 12.12
N CYS A 251 -3.58 -4.67 12.76
CA CYS A 251 -3.92 -4.14 14.07
C CYS A 251 -3.76 -2.62 14.08
N LEU A 252 -4.82 -1.88 14.42
CA LEU A 252 -4.72 -0.44 14.67
C LEU A 252 -4.35 -0.20 16.14
N LYS A 253 -3.21 0.45 16.40
CA LYS A 253 -2.64 0.72 17.72
C LYS A 253 -2.97 2.14 18.19
N THR A 254 -2.96 2.35 19.51
CA THR A 254 -3.02 3.69 20.10
C THR A 254 -1.68 4.44 19.99
N GLU A 255 -0.56 3.72 20.08
CA GLU A 255 0.80 4.27 20.12
C GLU A 255 1.85 3.18 19.82
N LYS A 256 3.13 3.56 19.82
CA LYS A 256 4.28 2.68 19.48
C LYS A 256 4.26 1.34 20.20
N ASN A 257 4.15 1.35 21.53
CA ASN A 257 4.28 0.16 22.39
C ASN A 257 2.91 -0.39 22.85
N SER A 258 1.82 -0.02 22.16
CA SER A 258 0.49 -0.40 22.62
C SER A 258 0.24 -1.90 22.52
N LYS A 259 -0.26 -2.46 23.63
CA LYS A 259 -0.78 -3.85 23.69
C LYS A 259 -2.30 -3.90 23.46
N ARG A 260 -2.95 -2.75 23.24
CA ARG A 260 -4.38 -2.63 22.99
C ARG A 260 -4.60 -2.15 21.55
N TYR A 261 -5.49 -2.83 20.85
CA TYR A 261 -5.78 -2.55 19.45
C TYR A 261 -7.24 -2.13 19.28
N PHE A 262 -7.48 -1.01 18.60
CA PHE A 262 -8.83 -0.53 18.27
C PHE A 262 -9.52 -1.41 17.26
N HIS A 263 -8.77 -1.88 16.28
CA HIS A 263 -9.24 -2.78 15.23
C HIS A 263 -8.22 -3.89 15.01
N ARG A 264 -8.73 -5.09 14.73
CA ARG A 264 -7.95 -6.32 14.55
C ARG A 264 -8.59 -7.13 13.43
N SER A 265 -7.78 -7.57 12.48
CA SER A 265 -8.20 -8.52 11.46
C SER A 265 -7.12 -9.57 11.26
N LEU A 266 -7.54 -10.78 10.90
CA LEU A 266 -6.67 -11.92 10.67
C LEU A 266 -7.37 -12.88 9.72
N SER A 267 -6.64 -13.34 8.71
CA SER A 267 -7.14 -14.28 7.72
C SER A 267 -6.04 -15.21 7.23
N PHE A 268 -6.44 -16.43 6.87
CA PHE A 268 -5.59 -17.41 6.22
C PHE A 268 -6.25 -17.91 4.95
N HIS A 269 -5.53 -17.88 3.84
CA HIS A 269 -5.98 -18.34 2.53
C HIS A 269 -5.36 -19.70 2.28
N ASP A 270 -6.18 -20.74 2.34
CA ASP A 270 -5.79 -22.12 2.07
C ASP A 270 -5.92 -22.38 0.57
N TYR A 271 -4.78 -22.38 -0.13
CA TYR A 271 -4.73 -22.63 -1.56
C TYR A 271 -5.18 -24.05 -1.91
N LYS A 272 -4.64 -25.06 -1.19
CA LYS A 272 -4.93 -26.47 -1.46
C LYS A 272 -6.42 -26.78 -1.34
N ARG A 273 -7.11 -26.17 -0.37
CA ARG A 273 -8.54 -26.39 -0.13
C ARG A 273 -9.44 -25.33 -0.78
N LYS A 274 -8.87 -24.35 -1.48
CA LYS A 274 -9.57 -23.21 -2.09
C LYS A 274 -10.52 -22.50 -1.12
N LYS A 275 -10.05 -22.23 0.10
CA LYS A 275 -10.87 -21.66 1.18
C LYS A 275 -10.18 -20.49 1.86
N VAL A 276 -10.97 -19.51 2.26
CA VAL A 276 -10.51 -18.40 3.10
C VAL A 276 -11.04 -18.59 4.51
N ILE A 277 -10.10 -18.70 5.46
CA ILE A 277 -10.36 -18.84 6.89
C ILE A 277 -10.22 -17.45 7.51
N LYS A 278 -11.35 -16.78 7.73
CA LYS A 278 -11.41 -15.47 8.40
C LYS A 278 -11.65 -15.68 9.90
N PHE A 279 -10.90 -14.95 10.73
CA PHE A 279 -11.10 -14.93 12.17
C PHE A 279 -12.16 -13.88 12.52
N LYS A 280 -13.12 -14.22 13.37
CA LYS A 280 -14.17 -13.29 13.81
C LYS A 280 -13.70 -12.55 15.06
N ASN A 281 -13.53 -11.22 14.96
CA ASN A 281 -13.06 -10.36 16.06
C ASN A 281 -11.84 -10.94 16.82
N PRO A 282 -10.73 -11.23 16.11
CA PRO A 282 -9.62 -11.98 16.69
C PRO A 282 -9.00 -11.26 17.89
N LYS A 283 -8.68 -12.02 18.93
CA LYS A 283 -7.76 -11.62 19.99
C LYS A 283 -6.34 -11.82 19.50
N LEU A 284 -5.68 -10.71 19.14
CA LEU A 284 -4.30 -10.69 18.65
C LEU A 284 -3.33 -10.28 19.76
N LYS A 285 -2.18 -10.95 19.81
CA LYS A 285 -1.03 -10.60 20.62
C LYS A 285 0.20 -10.63 19.71
N ILE A 286 0.86 -9.49 19.61
CA ILE A 286 2.09 -9.33 18.83
C ILE A 286 3.22 -9.01 19.80
N SER A 287 4.35 -9.70 19.64
CA SER A 287 5.52 -9.49 20.48
C SER A 287 6.79 -9.56 19.65
N LYS A 288 7.81 -8.87 20.14
CA LYS A 288 9.13 -8.75 19.52
C LYS A 288 10.15 -9.48 20.42
N LYS A 289 10.93 -10.39 19.85
CA LYS A 289 12.06 -11.04 20.53
C LYS A 289 13.35 -10.58 19.86
N GLU A 290 14.17 -9.89 20.63
CA GLU A 290 15.51 -9.47 20.22
C GLU A 290 16.54 -10.49 20.71
N GLY A 291 17.42 -10.92 19.80
CA GLY A 291 18.46 -11.92 20.03
C GLY A 291 19.49 -11.83 18.90
N LYS A 292 20.09 -12.96 18.50
CA LYS A 292 20.99 -13.00 17.32
C LYS A 292 20.28 -12.52 16.04
N THR A 293 19.01 -12.86 15.90
CA THR A 293 18.12 -12.34 14.86
C THR A 293 16.88 -11.76 15.52
N LEU A 294 16.31 -10.74 14.89
CA LEU A 294 15.05 -10.15 15.31
C LEU A 294 13.90 -11.07 14.89
N VAL A 295 13.03 -11.45 15.83
CA VAL A 295 11.85 -12.28 15.55
C VAL A 295 10.57 -11.60 16.04
N TRP A 296 9.61 -11.44 15.14
CA TRP A 296 8.23 -11.06 15.48
C TRP A 296 7.38 -12.30 15.70
N ILE A 297 6.59 -12.31 16.76
CA ILE A 297 5.69 -13.41 17.10
C ILE A 297 4.27 -12.87 17.08
N VAL A 298 3.43 -13.44 16.22
CA VAL A 298 2.02 -13.09 16.09
C VAL A 298 1.18 -14.28 16.53
N GLU A 299 0.39 -14.06 17.58
CA GLU A 299 -0.55 -15.04 18.12
C GLU A 299 -1.96 -14.50 17.96
N GLY A 300 -2.88 -15.32 17.44
CA GLY A 300 -4.26 -14.92 17.24
C GLY A 300 -5.22 -16.05 17.59
N HIS A 301 -6.39 -15.71 18.12
CA HIS A 301 -7.47 -16.66 18.30
C HIS A 301 -8.84 -15.99 18.25
N ASP A 302 -9.84 -16.75 17.85
CA ASP A 302 -11.26 -16.50 18.08
C ASP A 302 -11.87 -17.73 18.79
N ASP A 303 -13.18 -17.92 18.72
CA ASP A 303 -13.88 -18.96 19.48
C ASP A 303 -13.50 -20.39 19.05
N ASP A 304 -13.13 -20.62 17.79
CA ASP A 304 -12.89 -21.95 17.23
C ASP A 304 -11.57 -22.09 16.45
N LYS A 305 -10.76 -21.03 16.40
CA LYS A 305 -9.49 -21.02 15.66
C LYS A 305 -8.38 -20.41 16.50
N LYS A 306 -7.17 -20.93 16.31
CA LYS A 306 -5.95 -20.39 16.90
C LYS A 306 -4.84 -20.40 15.85
N ILE A 307 -4.15 -19.29 15.69
CA ILE A 307 -2.96 -19.16 14.86
C ILE A 307 -1.77 -18.73 15.70
N ARG A 308 -0.60 -19.20 15.31
CA ARG A 308 0.69 -18.71 15.78
C ARG A 308 1.66 -18.71 14.59
N ILE A 309 2.38 -17.61 14.43
CA ILE A 309 3.46 -17.49 13.46
C ILE A 309 4.66 -16.75 14.10
N ALA A 310 5.85 -17.28 13.90
CA ALA A 310 7.11 -16.64 14.27
C ALA A 310 7.87 -16.23 13.01
N LEU A 311 8.20 -14.96 12.91
CA LEU A 311 8.69 -14.27 11.72
C LEU A 311 10.09 -13.77 11.99
N GLU A 312 11.10 -14.42 11.42
CA GLU A 312 12.47 -13.94 11.48
C GLU A 312 12.67 -12.82 10.45
N VAL A 313 13.17 -11.69 10.93
CA VAL A 313 13.52 -10.53 10.10
C VAL A 313 14.88 -10.78 9.45
N TYR A 314 14.96 -10.58 8.14
CA TYR A 314 16.22 -10.62 7.42
C TYR A 314 16.64 -9.29 6.79
N VAL A 315 15.71 -8.37 6.59
CA VAL A 315 15.97 -6.97 6.17
C VAL A 315 15.03 -6.04 6.93
N THR A 316 15.51 -4.84 7.23
CA THR A 316 14.72 -3.75 7.80
C THR A 316 14.93 -2.49 6.99
N ASN A 317 13.84 -1.83 6.62
CA ASN A 317 13.86 -0.48 6.08
C ASN A 317 12.97 0.43 6.94
N GLN A 318 13.34 1.70 7.08
CA GLN A 318 12.61 2.66 7.90
C GLN A 318 12.39 3.95 7.13
N PHE A 319 11.17 4.48 7.22
CA PHE A 319 10.83 5.82 6.77
C PHE A 319 10.42 6.70 7.94
N THR A 320 10.88 7.95 7.95
CA THR A 320 10.40 8.98 8.86
C THR A 320 9.66 10.06 8.08
N MET A 321 8.47 10.42 8.54
CA MET A 321 7.61 11.42 7.91
C MET A 321 7.25 12.49 8.93
N GLN A 322 7.49 13.76 8.61
CA GLN A 322 7.13 14.91 9.46
C GLN A 322 6.45 16.01 8.65
N GLY A 323 5.46 16.69 9.22
CA GLY A 323 4.77 17.82 8.58
C GLY A 323 3.26 17.77 8.80
N GLY A 324 2.78 18.46 9.85
CA GLY A 324 1.42 18.32 10.39
C GLY A 324 1.31 17.29 11.51
N GLY A 325 2.32 16.43 11.66
CA GLY A 325 2.47 15.42 12.69
C GLY A 325 3.80 14.70 12.45
N SER A 326 4.00 13.53 13.06
CA SER A 326 5.15 12.67 12.78
C SER A 326 4.75 11.20 12.79
N GLN A 327 5.29 10.44 11.84
CA GLN A 327 5.13 9.00 11.79
C GLN A 327 6.46 8.35 11.44
N THR A 328 6.82 7.31 12.18
CA THR A 328 7.85 6.37 11.78
C THR A 328 7.16 5.13 11.24
N TYR A 329 7.61 4.69 10.09
CA TYR A 329 7.14 3.48 9.44
C TYR A 329 8.33 2.55 9.26
N ILE A 330 8.27 1.36 9.85
CA ILE A 330 9.32 0.35 9.75
C ILE A 330 8.76 -0.84 8.98
N GLU A 331 9.45 -1.22 7.92
CA GLU A 331 9.15 -2.40 7.13
C GLU A 331 10.20 -3.47 7.39
N TYR A 332 9.73 -4.67 7.69
CA TYR A 332 10.57 -5.83 7.91
C TYR A 332 10.29 -6.87 6.83
N ALA A 333 11.29 -7.21 6.03
CA ALA A 333 11.22 -8.41 5.22
C ALA A 333 11.42 -9.63 6.14
N VAL A 334 10.50 -10.59 6.07
CA VAL A 334 10.42 -11.69 7.03
C VAL A 334 10.28 -13.06 6.38
N ILE A 335 10.81 -14.07 7.06
CA ILE A 335 10.57 -15.49 6.76
C ILE A 335 9.93 -16.19 7.95
N PRO A 336 8.92 -17.05 7.76
CA PRO A 336 8.31 -17.80 8.84
C PRO A 336 9.25 -18.93 9.29
N ARG A 337 9.56 -18.96 10.60
CA ARG A 337 10.29 -20.06 11.25
C ARG A 337 9.35 -21.05 11.94
N GLU A 338 8.18 -20.57 12.34
CA GLU A 338 7.11 -21.37 12.91
C GLU A 338 5.79 -20.93 12.29
N PHE A 339 4.92 -21.88 12.01
CA PHE A 339 3.52 -21.63 11.68
C PHE A 339 2.65 -22.75 12.23
N SER A 340 1.56 -22.39 12.89
CA SER A 340 0.50 -23.31 13.28
C SER A 340 -0.85 -22.60 13.21
N LEU A 341 -1.79 -23.20 12.48
CA LEU A 341 -3.20 -22.83 12.46
C LEU A 341 -4.02 -24.04 12.88
N LYS A 342 -4.70 -23.94 14.01
CA LYS A 342 -5.67 -24.92 14.50
C LYS A 342 -7.07 -24.39 14.29
N THR A 343 -7.94 -25.25 13.77
CA THR A 343 -9.40 -25.05 13.68
C THR A 343 -10.09 -26.27 14.29
N ALA A 344 -11.42 -26.27 14.38
CA ALA A 344 -12.18 -27.45 14.82
C ALA A 344 -11.85 -28.74 14.03
N ASN A 345 -11.56 -28.62 12.72
CA ASN A 345 -11.48 -29.78 11.82
C ASN A 345 -10.06 -30.10 11.33
N GLN A 346 -9.09 -29.22 11.58
CA GLN A 346 -7.75 -29.37 11.03
C GLN A 346 -6.69 -28.60 11.79
N VAL A 347 -5.46 -29.08 11.68
CA VAL A 347 -4.23 -28.39 12.05
C VAL A 347 -3.39 -28.24 10.79
N ILE A 348 -2.94 -27.01 10.51
CA ILE A 348 -2.04 -26.68 9.41
C ILE A 348 -0.75 -26.13 10.03
N THR A 349 0.38 -26.66 9.60
CA THR A 349 1.71 -26.34 10.12
C THR A 349 2.63 -25.83 9.01
N LEU A 350 3.79 -25.28 9.36
CA LEU A 350 4.75 -24.80 8.36
C LEU A 350 5.18 -25.91 7.38
N SER A 351 5.31 -27.17 7.82
CA SER A 351 5.65 -28.29 6.93
C SER A 351 4.58 -28.58 5.87
N ASP A 352 3.30 -28.30 6.17
CA ASP A 352 2.21 -28.45 5.19
C ASP A 352 2.21 -27.35 4.11
N LEU A 353 2.81 -26.20 4.46
CA LEU A 353 2.85 -24.97 3.68
C LEU A 353 4.14 -24.83 2.84
N GLY A 354 5.24 -25.40 3.32
CA GLY A 354 6.57 -25.17 2.77
C GLY A 354 7.19 -23.87 3.27
N LYS A 355 8.31 -23.46 2.65
CA LYS A 355 8.94 -22.17 2.93
C LYS A 355 7.95 -21.02 2.67
N GLY A 356 8.24 -19.86 3.24
CA GLY A 356 7.47 -18.66 2.98
C GLY A 356 8.32 -17.40 3.05
N VAL A 357 7.73 -16.31 2.58
CA VAL A 357 8.30 -14.96 2.58
C VAL A 357 7.17 -13.96 2.80
N GLY A 358 7.47 -12.83 3.41
CA GLY A 358 6.49 -11.77 3.54
C GLY A 358 7.05 -10.49 4.09
N THR A 359 6.14 -9.62 4.46
CA THR A 359 6.45 -8.36 5.14
C THR A 359 5.72 -8.29 6.48
N PHE A 360 6.36 -7.63 7.43
CA PHE A 360 5.77 -7.16 8.68
C PHE A 360 6.03 -5.67 8.76
N GLU A 361 4.99 -4.88 8.98
CA GLU A 361 5.05 -3.43 9.09
C GLU A 361 4.75 -3.01 10.52
N ASP A 362 5.59 -2.11 11.04
CA ASP A 362 5.40 -1.44 12.32
C ASP A 362 5.38 0.07 12.12
N ALA A 363 4.20 0.64 12.12
CA ALA A 363 4.01 2.08 12.03
C ALA A 363 3.63 2.66 13.38
N TYR A 364 4.22 3.79 13.75
CA TYR A 364 3.86 4.51 14.96
C TYR A 364 4.01 6.03 14.83
N GLY A 365 3.21 6.74 15.62
CA GLY A 365 3.00 8.19 15.49
C GLY A 365 1.66 8.48 14.82
N SER A 366 1.51 9.74 14.39
CA SER A 366 0.32 10.25 13.71
C SER A 366 0.74 11.25 12.63
N LEU A 367 0.49 10.91 11.37
CA LEU A 367 0.66 11.84 10.25
C LEU A 367 -0.68 12.49 9.89
N ILE A 368 -0.65 13.81 9.70
CA ILE A 368 -1.82 14.66 9.42
C ILE A 368 -1.76 15.23 8.01
#